data_AF-A0A174MUK9-F1
#
_entry.id   AF-A0A174MUK9-F1
#
_cell.length_a   1.000
_cell.length_b   1.000
_cell.length_c   1.000
_cell.angle_alpha   90.00
_cell.angle_beta   90.00
_cell.angle_gamma   90.00
#
_symmetry.space_group_name_H-M   'P 1'
#
loop_
_entity.id
_entity.type
_entity.pdbx_description
1 polymer ?
#
loop_
_entity_poly.entity_id
_entity_poly.type
_entity_poly.pdbx_seq_one_letter_code
_entity_poly.pdbx_strand_id
1 'polypeptide(L)'
;MKQIAALLLAAVLAASMAACTGRNSLATSSALSEGAASAATSSEPAPQASGTPSESLLSSAPQTDRAGLERTLYIGAGASMKEYPWTFESDPSPDDLIAAIAEMTGWNLTLAEPVSSGRGGMTVVFGRESSVFTGPPDPQKDEFHVFDTQDLVFHILDSIQKTLQMNTIDPALGDPDNLDIYFSTEDGAISLPDVGIEIPLEEPYPGSAALSETYAQS
;
A
#
# COMPACT_ATOMS: atom_id res chain seq x y z
N MET A 1 -18.92 44.07 -7.47
CA MET A 1 -19.88 44.48 -8.53
C MET A 1 -19.94 43.37 -9.57
N LYS A 2 -21.12 42.76 -9.77
CA LYS A 2 -21.69 42.22 -11.05
C LYS A 2 -20.88 41.10 -11.74
N GLN A 3 -21.38 39.88 -12.06
CA GLN A 3 -22.72 39.26 -12.17
C GLN A 3 -22.54 37.73 -12.05
N ILE A 4 -23.31 36.94 -11.29
CA ILE A 4 -24.62 36.30 -11.59
C ILE A 4 -24.85 35.92 -13.06
N ALA A 5 -24.81 34.62 -13.37
CA ALA A 5 -25.72 33.98 -14.32
C ALA A 5 -25.77 32.46 -14.09
N ALA A 6 -26.87 32.01 -13.50
CA ALA A 6 -27.34 30.62 -13.49
C ALA A 6 -28.20 30.36 -14.75
N LEU A 7 -28.15 29.14 -15.33
CA LEU A 7 -29.19 28.54 -16.18
C LEU A 7 -28.80 27.06 -16.44
N LEU A 8 -29.42 26.07 -15.77
CA LEU A 8 -30.59 25.27 -16.20
C LEU A 8 -30.43 24.55 -17.56
N LEU A 9 -30.51 23.21 -17.61
CA LEU A 9 -31.74 22.47 -18.01
C LEU A 9 -31.55 20.92 -18.10
N ALA A 10 -32.41 20.21 -17.35
CA ALA A 10 -33.13 18.95 -17.63
C ALA A 10 -32.44 17.67 -18.18
N ALA A 11 -32.41 16.66 -17.29
CA ALA A 11 -33.06 15.33 -17.34
C ALA A 11 -33.49 14.69 -18.68
N VAL A 12 -33.28 13.36 -18.76
CA VAL A 12 -34.02 12.26 -19.47
C VAL A 12 -32.96 11.24 -19.95
N LEU A 13 -33.09 9.91 -19.92
CA LEU A 13 -33.97 8.88 -19.34
C LEU A 13 -33.45 7.56 -19.99
N ALA A 14 -33.35 6.44 -19.26
CA ALA A 14 -33.76 5.09 -19.70
C ALA A 14 -33.08 3.97 -18.89
N ALA A 15 -33.92 3.16 -18.26
CA ALA A 15 -33.61 1.87 -17.66
C ALA A 15 -33.39 0.78 -18.72
N SER A 16 -32.64 -0.28 -18.38
CA SER A 16 -32.90 -1.66 -18.82
C SER A 16 -32.15 -2.66 -17.95
N MET A 17 -32.88 -3.64 -17.42
CA MET A 17 -32.40 -4.77 -16.64
C MET A 17 -31.78 -5.84 -17.55
N ALA A 18 -30.79 -6.58 -17.04
CA ALA A 18 -30.50 -7.94 -17.50
C ALA A 18 -30.05 -8.80 -16.32
N ALA A 19 -31.01 -9.58 -15.81
CA ALA A 19 -30.74 -10.69 -14.91
C ALA A 19 -30.23 -11.88 -15.73
N CYS A 20 -29.15 -12.51 -15.28
CA CYS A 20 -28.84 -13.91 -15.61
C CYS A 20 -28.52 -14.66 -14.32
N THR A 21 -29.52 -15.37 -13.82
CA THR A 21 -29.39 -16.45 -12.85
C THR A 21 -28.77 -17.68 -13.52
N GLY A 22 -27.86 -18.35 -12.81
CA GLY A 22 -27.52 -19.76 -13.03
C GLY A 22 -26.05 -19.96 -13.44
N ARG A 23 -25.35 -20.99 -12.97
CA ARG A 23 -25.71 -22.12 -12.12
C ARG A 23 -24.41 -22.77 -11.66
N ASN A 24 -24.40 -23.17 -10.39
CA ASN A 24 -23.44 -24.07 -9.76
C ASN A 24 -22.89 -25.16 -10.69
N SER A 25 -21.56 -25.36 -10.68
CA SER A 25 -20.96 -26.68 -10.88
C SER A 25 -19.61 -26.74 -10.17
N LEU A 26 -19.65 -27.24 -8.94
CA LEU A 26 -18.49 -27.86 -8.31
C LEU A 26 -18.09 -29.07 -9.16
N ALA A 27 -16.81 -29.15 -9.52
CA ALA A 27 -16.18 -30.40 -9.88
C ALA A 27 -15.01 -30.64 -8.91
N THR A 28 -15.36 -31.24 -7.78
CA THR A 28 -14.45 -32.07 -6.99
C THR A 28 -13.93 -33.19 -7.89
N SER A 29 -12.62 -33.40 -7.92
CA SER A 29 -12.02 -34.65 -8.35
C SER A 29 -10.75 -34.87 -7.54
N SER A 30 -10.91 -35.46 -6.37
CA SER A 30 -9.88 -36.25 -5.72
C SER A 30 -10.02 -37.69 -6.22
N ALA A 31 -8.96 -38.26 -6.77
CA ALA A 31 -8.80 -39.70 -6.84
C ALA A 31 -7.31 -40.04 -6.77
N LEU A 32 -7.02 -40.83 -5.74
CA LEU A 32 -5.75 -41.43 -5.38
C LEU A 32 -5.29 -42.43 -6.47
N SER A 33 -3.99 -42.66 -6.57
CA SER A 33 -3.51 -44.02 -6.77
C SER A 33 -2.11 -44.18 -6.21
N GLU A 34 -2.03 -45.03 -5.19
CA GLU A 34 -0.84 -45.65 -4.61
C GLU A 34 0.00 -46.41 -5.64
N GLY A 35 1.30 -46.53 -5.34
CA GLY A 35 2.24 -47.41 -6.03
C GLY A 35 3.54 -47.52 -5.24
N ALA A 36 3.69 -48.61 -4.50
CA ALA A 36 4.65 -48.82 -3.43
C ALA A 36 6.04 -49.35 -3.86
N ALA A 37 6.97 -49.21 -2.89
CA ALA A 37 7.99 -50.18 -2.46
C ALA A 37 9.43 -50.16 -3.06
N SER A 38 10.38 -49.89 -2.14
CA SER A 38 11.60 -50.68 -1.78
C SER A 38 12.69 -50.93 -2.85
N ALA A 39 13.98 -51.08 -2.56
CA ALA A 39 14.87 -50.84 -1.42
C ALA A 39 16.31 -51.18 -1.88
N ALA A 40 17.32 -50.49 -1.31
CA ALA A 40 18.70 -50.91 -1.00
C ALA A 40 19.68 -51.47 -2.07
N THR A 41 20.86 -50.81 -2.16
CA THR A 41 22.23 -51.35 -1.91
C THR A 41 23.26 -50.58 -2.77
N SER A 42 24.07 -49.67 -2.19
CA SER A 42 25.40 -49.86 -1.59
C SER A 42 26.49 -50.34 -2.57
N SER A 43 27.47 -49.47 -2.86
CA SER A 43 28.92 -49.68 -2.63
C SER A 43 29.78 -48.65 -3.37
N GLU A 44 30.61 -47.98 -2.60
CA GLU A 44 31.77 -47.15 -2.98
C GLU A 44 32.89 -48.02 -3.61
N PRO A 45 33.77 -47.44 -4.46
CA PRO A 45 35.15 -47.24 -3.99
C PRO A 45 35.81 -45.94 -4.51
N ALA A 46 36.52 -45.24 -3.62
CA ALA A 46 37.70 -44.42 -3.95
C ALA A 46 38.97 -45.29 -3.78
N PRO A 47 40.12 -44.99 -4.44
CA PRO A 47 41.03 -43.98 -3.87
C PRO A 47 41.98 -43.23 -4.86
N GLN A 48 42.42 -42.03 -4.43
CA GLN A 48 43.77 -41.41 -4.51
C GLN A 48 44.44 -41.16 -5.89
N ALA A 49 45.27 -40.13 -6.15
CA ALA A 49 45.69 -38.91 -5.48
C ALA A 49 46.60 -38.10 -6.44
N SER A 50 46.78 -36.80 -6.14
CA SER A 50 47.95 -35.94 -6.42
C SER A 50 48.00 -35.14 -7.73
N GLY A 51 48.15 -33.80 -7.63
CA GLY A 51 48.72 -33.03 -8.74
C GLY A 51 48.58 -31.50 -8.88
N THR A 52 48.49 -30.67 -7.82
CA THR A 52 48.98 -29.25 -7.78
C THR A 52 48.35 -28.16 -8.70
N PRO A 53 48.56 -26.84 -8.43
CA PRO A 53 47.53 -25.81 -8.51
C PRO A 53 47.66 -24.88 -9.74
N SER A 54 46.53 -24.37 -10.22
CA SER A 54 46.50 -23.17 -11.07
C SER A 54 45.26 -22.33 -10.76
N GLU A 55 45.56 -21.14 -10.24
CA GLU A 55 45.04 -19.85 -10.71
C GLU A 55 43.53 -19.68 -10.88
N SER A 56 43.00 -18.85 -9.97
CA SER A 56 42.19 -17.67 -10.29
C SER A 56 41.32 -17.78 -11.54
N LEU A 57 40.06 -18.16 -11.35
CA LEU A 57 38.97 -17.48 -12.05
C LEU A 57 37.87 -17.22 -11.03
N LEU A 58 37.85 -15.96 -10.59
CA LEU A 58 36.63 -15.29 -10.15
C LEU A 58 35.52 -15.68 -11.13
N SER A 59 34.57 -16.52 -10.69
CA SER A 59 33.25 -16.53 -11.31
C SER A 59 32.57 -15.25 -10.92
N SER A 60 32.97 -14.15 -11.56
CA SER A 60 32.09 -13.01 -11.77
C SER A 60 31.02 -13.51 -12.75
N ALA A 61 30.01 -14.21 -12.21
CA ALA A 61 28.73 -14.26 -12.90
C ALA A 61 28.35 -12.81 -13.20
N PRO A 62 27.86 -12.48 -14.40
CA PRO A 62 27.35 -11.15 -14.64
C PRO A 62 26.22 -10.96 -13.63
N GLN A 63 26.46 -10.13 -12.61
CA GLN A 63 25.38 -9.50 -11.89
C GLN A 63 24.63 -8.75 -12.98
N THR A 64 23.55 -9.36 -13.46
CA THR A 64 22.57 -8.64 -14.24
C THR A 64 22.18 -7.52 -13.32
N ASP A 65 22.51 -6.29 -13.68
CA ASP A 65 21.90 -5.10 -13.10
C ASP A 65 20.40 -5.36 -13.19
N ARG A 66 19.80 -5.86 -12.11
CA ARG A 66 18.37 -5.73 -11.90
C ARG A 66 18.19 -4.24 -11.72
N ALA A 67 18.01 -3.54 -12.83
CA ALA A 67 17.59 -2.15 -12.81
C ALA A 67 16.27 -2.16 -12.05
N GLY A 68 16.33 -1.73 -10.79
CA GLY A 68 15.15 -1.66 -9.96
C GLY A 68 14.17 -0.65 -10.54
N LEU A 69 12.91 -0.83 -10.19
CA LEU A 69 11.83 0.03 -10.64
C LEU A 69 11.76 1.24 -9.70
N GLU A 70 12.07 2.43 -10.23
CA GLU A 70 11.97 3.67 -9.47
C GLU A 70 10.52 4.12 -9.34
N ARG A 71 10.11 4.40 -8.10
CA ARG A 71 8.84 5.01 -7.72
C ARG A 71 9.13 6.22 -6.82
N THR A 72 8.13 7.05 -6.62
CA THR A 72 8.23 8.19 -5.69
C THR A 72 7.32 7.94 -4.50
N LEU A 73 7.87 7.99 -3.29
CA LEU A 73 7.09 8.06 -2.07
C LEU A 73 6.85 9.52 -1.72
N TYR A 74 5.63 9.82 -1.31
CA TYR A 74 5.20 11.16 -0.92
C TYR A 74 5.06 11.14 0.61
N ILE A 75 5.91 11.90 1.31
CA ILE A 75 5.96 11.92 2.77
C ILE A 75 5.69 13.34 3.28
N GLY A 76 4.68 13.49 4.13
CA GLY A 76 4.28 14.77 4.72
C GLY A 76 2.77 14.90 4.86
N ALA A 77 2.31 16.08 5.28
CA ALA A 77 0.91 16.45 5.35
C ALA A 77 0.68 17.84 4.74
N GLY A 78 -0.36 17.99 3.93
CA GLY A 78 -0.69 19.25 3.26
C GLY A 78 0.53 19.93 2.61
N ALA A 79 0.90 21.12 3.10
CA ALA A 79 2.01 21.91 2.54
C ALA A 79 3.42 21.38 2.88
N SER A 80 3.57 20.45 3.83
CA SER A 80 4.88 19.85 4.18
C SER A 80 5.25 18.64 3.30
N MET A 81 4.36 18.23 2.38
CA MET A 81 4.53 17.09 1.49
C MET A 81 5.84 17.18 0.68
N LYS A 82 6.64 16.12 0.72
CA LYS A 82 7.91 15.98 0.00
C LYS A 82 7.98 14.67 -0.77
N GLU A 83 8.75 14.68 -1.84
CA GLU A 83 8.98 13.53 -2.71
C GLU A 83 10.30 12.83 -2.38
N TYR A 84 10.26 11.51 -2.32
CA TYR A 84 11.40 10.65 -2.03
C TYR A 84 11.49 9.54 -3.07
N PRO A 85 12.56 9.49 -3.89
CA PRO A 85 12.73 8.39 -4.83
C PRO A 85 12.99 7.10 -4.05
N TRP A 86 12.36 6.02 -4.50
CA TRP A 86 12.52 4.68 -3.93
C TRP A 86 12.61 3.64 -5.04
N THR A 87 13.55 2.71 -4.89
CA THR A 87 13.81 1.68 -5.89
C THR A 87 13.27 0.33 -5.40
N PHE A 88 12.32 -0.25 -6.15
CA PHE A 88 11.77 -1.57 -5.88
C PHE A 88 12.43 -2.63 -6.78
N GLU A 89 12.49 -3.89 -6.33
CA GLU A 89 13.02 -4.99 -7.15
C GLU A 89 12.09 -5.40 -8.30
N SER A 90 10.80 -5.13 -8.15
CA SER A 90 9.72 -5.40 -9.11
C SER A 90 8.62 -4.34 -8.99
N ASP A 91 7.57 -4.45 -9.79
CA ASP A 91 6.38 -3.59 -9.65
C ASP A 91 5.76 -3.76 -8.26
N PRO A 92 5.72 -2.71 -7.41
CA PRO A 92 5.25 -2.83 -6.04
C PRO A 92 3.73 -2.89 -5.96
N SER A 93 3.23 -3.72 -5.05
CA SER A 93 1.83 -3.68 -4.63
C SER A 93 1.56 -2.44 -3.74
N PRO A 94 0.29 -2.08 -3.50
CA PRO A 94 -0.05 -1.03 -2.52
C PRO A 94 0.55 -1.29 -1.13
N ASP A 95 0.55 -2.54 -0.68
CA ASP A 95 1.17 -2.96 0.57
C ASP A 95 2.69 -2.72 0.58
N ASP A 96 3.38 -2.99 -0.54
CA ASP A 96 4.82 -2.73 -0.68
C ASP A 96 5.14 -1.23 -0.62
N LEU A 97 4.27 -0.39 -1.20
CA LEU A 97 4.41 1.08 -1.13
C LEU A 97 4.27 1.57 0.32
N ILE A 98 3.28 1.06 1.07
CA ILE A 98 3.09 1.39 2.49
C ILE A 98 4.28 0.89 3.32
N ALA A 99 4.78 -0.32 3.04
CA ALA A 99 5.96 -0.85 3.70
C ALA A 99 7.21 0.01 3.44
N ALA A 100 7.38 0.52 2.22
CA ALA A 100 8.47 1.42 1.89
C ALA A 100 8.37 2.77 2.66
N ILE A 101 7.16 3.30 2.84
CA ILE A 101 6.93 4.48 3.70
C ILE A 101 7.35 4.17 5.14
N ALA A 102 6.95 3.01 5.66
CA ALA A 102 7.31 2.57 7.02
C ALA A 102 8.84 2.47 7.19
N GLU A 103 9.53 1.87 6.22
CA GLU A 103 10.98 1.74 6.24
C GLU A 103 11.69 3.10 6.18
N MET A 104 11.23 3.97 5.29
CA MET A 104 11.77 5.32 5.10
C MET A 104 11.62 6.17 6.35
N THR A 105 10.42 6.20 6.93
CA THR A 105 10.08 7.09 8.06
C THR A 105 10.44 6.51 9.42
N GLY A 106 10.42 5.19 9.56
CA GLY A 106 10.48 4.48 10.83
C GLY A 106 9.14 4.36 11.55
N TRP A 107 8.04 4.84 10.96
CA TRP A 107 6.70 4.66 11.52
C TRP A 107 6.26 3.18 11.43
N ASN A 108 5.56 2.68 12.44
CA ASN A 108 4.94 1.37 12.35
C ASN A 108 3.65 1.48 11.54
N LEU A 109 3.64 1.01 10.30
CA LEU A 109 2.45 1.01 9.44
C LEU A 109 1.83 -0.38 9.28
N THR A 110 1.90 -1.20 10.33
CA THR A 110 1.29 -2.54 10.34
C THR A 110 -0.20 -2.46 9.99
N LEU A 111 -0.58 -3.18 8.95
CA LEU A 111 -1.97 -3.31 8.51
C LEU A 111 -2.63 -4.52 9.15
N ALA A 112 -3.92 -4.42 9.46
CA ALA A 112 -4.71 -5.54 9.95
C ALA A 112 -5.10 -6.51 8.82
N GLU A 113 -5.30 -5.96 7.63
CA GLU A 113 -5.61 -6.70 6.41
C GLU A 113 -4.82 -6.11 5.24
N PRO A 114 -4.50 -6.90 4.20
CA PRO A 114 -3.90 -6.37 2.98
C PRO A 114 -4.74 -5.25 2.37
N VAL A 115 -4.09 -4.31 1.68
CA VAL A 115 -4.81 -3.22 1.00
C VAL A 115 -5.79 -3.82 0.00
N SER A 116 -7.06 -3.46 0.13
CA SER A 116 -8.12 -4.00 -0.72
C SER A 116 -8.64 -2.97 -1.72
N SER A 117 -8.92 -3.42 -2.94
CA SER A 117 -9.63 -2.61 -3.93
C SER A 117 -11.14 -2.79 -3.77
N GLY A 118 -11.89 -1.69 -3.69
CA GLY A 118 -13.33 -1.71 -3.50
C GLY A 118 -13.94 -0.31 -3.47
N ARG A 119 -15.27 -0.20 -3.65
CA ARG A 119 -16.02 1.08 -3.68
C ARG A 119 -15.58 2.12 -4.74
N GLY A 120 -14.71 1.76 -5.67
CA GLY A 120 -14.11 2.70 -6.62
C GLY A 120 -12.70 3.16 -6.25
N GLY A 121 -12.15 2.66 -5.14
CA GLY A 121 -10.84 3.06 -4.60
C GLY A 121 -10.10 1.95 -3.87
N MET A 122 -9.22 2.35 -2.95
CA MET A 122 -8.47 1.45 -2.07
C MET A 122 -8.83 1.66 -0.61
N THR A 123 -8.85 0.59 0.18
CA THR A 123 -9.07 0.65 1.62
C THR A 123 -7.84 0.14 2.37
N VAL A 124 -7.36 0.94 3.32
CA VAL A 124 -6.23 0.65 4.19
C VAL A 124 -6.75 0.50 5.62
N VAL A 125 -6.53 -0.69 6.21
CA VAL A 125 -7.00 -1.01 7.56
C VAL A 125 -5.79 -1.12 8.48
N PHE A 126 -5.64 -0.18 9.41
CA PHE A 126 -4.52 -0.18 10.35
C PHE A 126 -4.74 -1.20 11.47
N GLY A 127 -3.69 -1.95 11.78
CA GLY A 127 -3.64 -2.81 12.96
C GLY A 127 -3.34 -2.02 14.22
N ARG A 128 -3.70 -2.58 15.38
CA ARG A 128 -3.52 -1.95 16.71
C ARG A 128 -2.08 -1.58 17.06
N GLU A 129 -1.10 -2.24 16.45
CA GLU A 129 0.33 -1.98 16.70
C GLU A 129 0.86 -0.81 15.87
N SER A 130 0.09 -0.28 14.92
CA SER A 130 0.52 0.83 14.08
C SER A 130 0.70 2.14 14.86
N SER A 131 1.54 3.02 14.32
CA SER A 131 1.83 4.35 14.83
C SER A 131 0.58 5.25 14.92
N VAL A 132 -0.50 4.92 14.20
CA VAL A 132 -1.80 5.58 14.38
C VAL A 132 -2.32 5.42 15.82
N PHE A 133 -2.00 4.30 16.48
CA PHE A 133 -2.38 4.03 17.87
C PHE A 133 -1.24 4.20 18.87
N THR A 134 -0.03 3.80 18.48
CA THR A 134 1.11 3.75 19.41
C THR A 134 1.92 5.04 19.45
N GLY A 135 1.63 5.99 18.56
CA GLY A 135 2.42 7.20 18.39
C GLY A 135 3.70 6.99 17.58
N PRO A 136 4.56 8.02 17.52
CA PRO A 136 5.77 7.97 16.71
C PRO A 136 6.83 7.05 17.35
N PRO A 137 7.78 6.52 16.57
CA PRO A 137 8.89 5.74 17.11
C PRO A 137 9.75 6.56 18.07
N ASP A 138 10.36 5.93 19.07
CA ASP A 138 11.34 6.55 19.96
C ASP A 138 12.67 5.78 19.91
N PRO A 139 13.77 6.38 19.40
CA PRO A 139 13.87 7.75 18.86
C PRO A 139 13.25 7.90 17.46
N GLN A 140 12.73 9.09 17.16
CA GLN A 140 12.32 9.48 15.81
C GLN A 140 13.55 9.78 14.93
N LYS A 141 13.43 9.55 13.62
CA LYS A 141 14.39 10.07 12.64
C LYS A 141 14.18 11.59 12.50
N ASP A 142 15.26 12.36 12.54
CA ASP A 142 15.19 13.84 12.50
C ASP A 142 14.39 14.40 11.31
N GLU A 143 14.48 13.74 10.14
CA GLU A 143 13.80 14.18 8.93
C GLU A 143 12.27 14.02 8.97
N PHE A 144 11.77 13.05 9.73
CA PHE A 144 10.35 12.68 9.81
C PHE A 144 9.77 12.94 11.21
N HIS A 145 10.42 13.82 11.96
CA HIS A 145 10.01 14.17 13.30
C HIS A 145 8.66 14.88 13.28
N VAL A 146 7.70 14.33 14.03
CA VAL A 146 6.39 14.92 14.28
C VAL A 146 6.22 15.22 15.76
N PHE A 147 5.43 16.25 16.06
CA PHE A 147 5.38 16.84 17.41
C PHE A 147 4.25 16.29 18.29
N ASP A 148 3.18 15.81 17.68
CA ASP A 148 2.02 15.28 18.39
C ASP A 148 1.30 14.19 17.58
N THR A 149 0.33 13.53 18.22
CA THR A 149 -0.42 12.40 17.64
C THR A 149 -1.26 12.84 16.43
N GLN A 150 -1.86 14.03 16.45
CA GLN A 150 -2.65 14.51 15.32
C GLN A 150 -1.73 14.72 14.11
N ASP A 151 -0.61 15.41 14.32
CA ASP A 151 0.39 15.67 13.29
C ASP A 151 0.93 14.37 12.69
N LEU A 152 1.23 13.38 13.55
CA LEU A 152 1.64 12.04 13.11
C LEU A 152 0.58 11.37 12.24
N VAL A 153 -0.68 11.31 12.71
CA VAL A 153 -1.73 10.61 11.98
C VAL A 153 -1.97 11.29 10.63
N PHE A 154 -2.03 12.62 10.59
CA PHE A 154 -2.15 13.35 9.32
C PHE A 154 -0.98 13.11 8.39
N HIS A 155 0.25 13.10 8.90
CA HIS A 155 1.43 12.74 8.10
C HIS A 155 1.31 11.32 7.55
N ILE A 156 0.90 10.34 8.35
CA ILE A 156 0.72 8.96 7.89
C ILE A 156 -0.34 8.88 6.78
N LEU A 157 -1.54 9.43 7.03
CA LEU A 157 -2.68 9.29 6.12
C LEU A 157 -2.45 10.02 4.79
N ASP A 158 -1.97 11.26 4.83
CA ASP A 158 -1.69 12.04 3.62
C ASP A 158 -0.55 11.40 2.80
N SER A 159 0.49 10.88 3.47
CA SER A 159 1.60 10.21 2.80
C SER A 159 1.15 8.96 2.06
N ILE A 160 0.36 8.11 2.72
CA ILE A 160 -0.19 6.89 2.10
C ILE A 160 -1.13 7.25 0.96
N GLN A 161 -2.06 8.18 1.17
CA GLN A 161 -3.00 8.61 0.14
C GLN A 161 -2.25 9.05 -1.12
N LYS A 162 -1.34 10.02 -0.99
CA LYS A 162 -0.67 10.59 -2.16
C LYS A 162 0.25 9.59 -2.85
N THR A 163 0.94 8.75 -2.07
CA THR A 163 1.78 7.69 -2.62
C THR A 163 0.98 6.68 -3.42
N LEU A 164 -0.15 6.20 -2.89
CA LEU A 164 -0.99 5.22 -3.61
C LEU A 164 -1.59 5.82 -4.89
N GLN A 165 -2.09 7.06 -4.83
CA GLN A 165 -2.65 7.77 -5.98
C GLN A 165 -1.64 7.90 -7.11
N MET A 166 -0.48 8.50 -6.82
CA MET A 166 0.55 8.82 -7.82
C MET A 166 1.24 7.60 -8.41
N ASN A 167 1.28 6.47 -7.68
CA ASN A 167 1.89 5.23 -8.17
C ASN A 167 0.88 4.26 -8.83
N THR A 168 -0.43 4.54 -8.71
CA THR A 168 -1.49 3.74 -9.36
C THR A 168 -1.97 4.39 -10.66
N ILE A 169 -2.18 5.70 -10.65
CA ILE A 169 -2.65 6.46 -11.80
C ILE A 169 -1.48 7.30 -12.31
N ASP A 170 -1.05 7.04 -13.54
CA ASP A 170 -0.10 7.90 -14.24
C ASP A 170 -0.75 9.28 -14.48
N PRO A 171 -0.17 10.38 -13.96
CA PRO A 171 -0.69 11.74 -14.15
C PRO A 171 -0.86 12.16 -15.62
N ALA A 172 -0.14 11.51 -16.55
CA ALA A 172 -0.29 11.75 -17.98
C ALA A 172 -1.53 11.07 -18.60
N LEU A 173 -2.09 10.06 -17.91
CA LEU A 173 -3.21 9.24 -18.39
C LEU A 173 -4.53 9.51 -17.63
N GLY A 174 -4.45 10.05 -16.42
CA GLY A 174 -5.61 10.42 -15.61
C GLY A 174 -5.21 11.30 -14.44
N ASP A 175 -6.20 11.86 -13.75
CA ASP A 175 -5.96 12.60 -12.51
C ASP A 175 -5.79 11.60 -11.35
N PRO A 176 -4.62 11.54 -10.69
CA PRO A 176 -4.38 10.64 -9.57
C PRO A 176 -5.31 10.86 -8.39
N ASP A 177 -5.81 12.09 -8.21
CA ASP A 177 -6.70 12.43 -7.10
C ASP A 177 -8.10 11.80 -7.27
N ASN A 178 -8.41 11.22 -8.44
CA ASN A 178 -9.63 10.42 -8.66
C ASN A 178 -9.58 9.02 -8.04
N LEU A 179 -8.41 8.54 -7.59
CA LEU A 179 -8.35 7.30 -6.82
C LEU A 179 -8.76 7.60 -5.38
N ASP A 180 -9.97 7.16 -5.02
CA ASP A 180 -10.48 7.27 -3.66
C ASP A 180 -9.66 6.38 -2.71
N ILE A 181 -9.25 6.94 -1.57
CA ILE A 181 -8.54 6.21 -0.52
C ILE A 181 -9.36 6.29 0.75
N TYR A 182 -9.62 5.13 1.36
CA TYR A 182 -10.36 5.00 2.61
C TYR A 182 -9.46 4.46 3.70
N PHE A 183 -9.59 5.01 4.90
CA PHE A 183 -8.83 4.57 6.06
C PHE A 183 -9.76 4.07 7.15
N SER A 184 -9.39 2.96 7.78
CA SER A 184 -10.10 2.44 8.93
C SER A 184 -9.15 1.67 9.84
N THR A 185 -9.70 1.16 10.92
CA THR A 185 -9.05 0.26 11.86
C THR A 185 -9.87 -1.03 11.97
N GLU A 186 -9.37 -2.02 12.70
CA GLU A 186 -10.12 -3.23 13.06
C GLU A 186 -11.43 -2.92 13.81
N ASP A 187 -11.48 -1.79 14.54
CA ASP A 187 -12.62 -1.40 15.37
C ASP A 187 -13.56 -0.39 14.70
N GLY A 188 -13.24 0.08 13.49
CA GLY A 188 -13.99 1.13 12.79
C GLY A 188 -13.15 2.38 12.54
N ALA A 189 -13.70 3.56 12.81
CA ALA A 189 -13.10 4.84 12.43
C ALA A 189 -11.80 5.11 13.20
N ILE A 190 -10.89 5.85 12.57
CA ILE A 190 -9.73 6.41 13.27
C ILE A 190 -10.23 7.69 13.95
N SER A 191 -10.08 7.76 15.28
CA SER A 191 -10.51 8.93 16.07
C SER A 191 -9.31 9.64 16.68
N LEU A 192 -9.30 10.97 16.61
CA LEU A 192 -8.32 11.87 17.23
C LEU A 192 -9.05 12.67 18.32
N PRO A 193 -9.21 12.10 19.52
CA PRO A 193 -10.11 12.62 20.55
C PRO A 193 -9.67 13.99 21.09
N ASP A 194 -8.36 14.27 21.12
CA ASP A 194 -7.81 15.52 21.65
C ASP A 194 -8.27 16.76 20.86
N VAL A 195 -8.66 16.56 19.60
CA VAL A 195 -9.11 17.60 18.67
C VAL A 195 -10.51 17.35 18.11
N GLY A 196 -11.19 16.30 18.60
CA GLY A 196 -12.55 15.96 18.20
C GLY A 196 -12.71 15.54 16.74
N ILE A 197 -11.63 15.10 16.09
CA ILE A 197 -11.65 14.69 14.67
C ILE A 197 -11.91 13.20 14.56
N GLU A 198 -12.82 12.80 13.69
CA GLU A 198 -13.02 11.41 13.28
C GLU A 198 -12.82 11.29 11.77
N ILE A 199 -12.02 10.29 11.35
CA ILE A 199 -11.74 10.02 9.94
C ILE A 199 -12.94 9.29 9.33
N PRO A 200 -13.47 9.74 8.17
CA PRO A 200 -14.66 9.14 7.58
C PRO A 200 -14.42 7.70 7.10
N LEU A 201 -15.36 6.81 7.41
CA LEU A 201 -15.34 5.40 6.99
C LEU A 201 -16.01 5.14 5.63
N GLU A 202 -17.10 5.86 5.38
CA GLU A 202 -17.97 5.66 4.22
C GLU A 202 -17.66 6.63 3.07
N GLU A 203 -16.89 7.68 3.35
CA GLU A 203 -16.45 8.67 2.38
C GLU A 203 -14.93 8.60 2.18
N PRO A 204 -14.41 8.91 0.97
CA PRO A 204 -12.98 8.99 0.75
C PRO A 204 -12.32 9.97 1.72
N TYR A 205 -11.11 9.66 2.15
CA TYR A 205 -10.33 10.53 3.01
C TYR A 205 -10.10 11.88 2.31
N PRO A 206 -10.59 13.00 2.86
CA PRO A 206 -10.56 14.29 2.17
C PRO A 206 -9.20 14.99 2.27
N GLY A 207 -8.22 14.39 2.96
CA GLY A 207 -6.94 15.01 3.26
C GLY A 207 -6.96 15.81 4.57
N SER A 208 -5.80 15.89 5.22
CA SER A 208 -5.65 16.55 6.53
C SER A 208 -6.03 18.03 6.51
N ALA A 209 -5.76 18.73 5.40
CA ALA A 209 -6.09 20.14 5.23
C ALA A 209 -7.60 20.38 5.29
N ALA A 210 -8.39 19.56 4.58
CA ALA A 210 -9.84 19.68 4.56
C ALA A 210 -10.48 19.34 5.92
N LEU A 211 -9.94 18.32 6.61
CA LEU A 211 -10.37 18.00 7.97
C LEU A 211 -10.07 19.14 8.93
N SER A 212 -8.86 19.69 8.89
CA SER A 212 -8.45 20.80 9.76
C SER A 212 -9.35 22.03 9.56
N GLU A 213 -9.72 22.35 8.32
CA GLU A 213 -10.65 23.45 8.02
C GLU A 213 -12.07 23.19 8.56
N THR A 214 -12.56 21.96 8.42
CA THR A 214 -13.90 21.57 8.85
C THR A 214 -14.04 21.66 10.37
N TYR A 215 -13.06 21.13 11.11
CA TYR A 215 -13.10 21.10 12.58
C TYR A 215 -12.60 22.38 13.24
N ALA A 216 -11.89 23.26 12.53
CA ALA A 216 -11.60 24.61 13.02
C ALA A 216 -12.86 25.52 13.08
N GLN A 217 -13.94 25.14 12.41
CA GLN A 217 -15.19 25.90 12.36
C GLN A 217 -16.28 25.41 13.34
N SER A 218 -16.07 24.26 13.99
CA SER A 218 -16.99 23.64 14.96
C SER A 218 -16.69 24.06 16.40
#